data_AF-A0A835UUC9-F1
#
_entry.id   AF-A0A835UUC9-F1
#
_cell.length_a   1.000
_cell.length_b   1.000
_cell.length_c   1.000
_cell.angle_alpha   90.00
_cell.angle_beta   90.00
_cell.angle_gamma   90.00
#
_symmetry.space_group_name_H-M   'P 1'
#
loop_
_entity.id
_entity.type
_entity.pdbx_description
1 polymer ?
#
loop_
_entity_poly.entity_id
_entity_poly.type
_entity_poly.pdbx_seq_one_letter_code
_entity_poly.pdbx_strand_id
1 'polypeptide(L)'
;MSVPRVLGHLTRKRVLTMEWMVGESPNTLLLQARGFAHEGEFTRIHKLESKRKLLDLVSKGAEATLVQLLETGLLHADPHPENLRYTPEGCIGFLDFGLLCRMKKEHQIAMLASIIHIVNGDWGALVYDLTSMDVVRPGTNLRSVTKDFVDALGEVNYIDGIPDIKFSLVLGKILSIALKYQFRMPPYYTLVLRSLASLEGLAVAADQKFQTFRAAYPYVVKKLLYDNSKAARRILYSVVFNNRRKSNGRRYCYFWK
;
A
#
# COMPACT_ATOMS: atom_id res chain seq x y z
N MET A 1 -10.22 12.12 3.61
CA MET A 1 -8.89 12.74 3.86
C MET A 1 -9.13 14.18 4.25
N SER A 2 -8.40 14.70 5.24
CA SER A 2 -8.42 16.11 5.63
C SER A 2 -7.03 16.71 5.45
N VAL A 3 -6.95 17.96 5.00
CA VAL A 3 -5.72 18.70 4.76
C VAL A 3 -5.93 20.12 5.29
N PRO A 4 -5.05 20.65 6.15
CA PRO A 4 -5.26 21.99 6.70
C PRO A 4 -5.05 23.04 5.61
N ARG A 5 -5.91 24.06 5.55
CA ARG A 5 -5.74 25.14 4.59
C ARG A 5 -4.51 25.96 4.96
N VAL A 6 -3.68 26.26 3.97
CA VAL A 6 -2.53 27.17 4.14
C VAL A 6 -3.02 28.62 4.26
N LEU A 7 -2.60 29.30 5.32
CA LEU A 7 -2.87 30.72 5.54
C LEU A 7 -1.80 31.54 4.84
N GLY A 8 -2.00 31.81 3.55
CA GLY A 8 -1.00 32.44 2.68
C GLY A 8 -0.52 33.82 3.18
N HIS A 9 -1.38 34.61 3.80
CA HIS A 9 -1.03 35.94 4.33
C HIS A 9 -0.09 35.88 5.56
N LEU A 10 -0.05 34.76 6.28
CA LEU A 10 0.85 34.51 7.42
C LEU A 10 2.08 33.68 7.04
N THR A 11 2.01 32.94 5.93
CA THR A 11 3.13 32.16 5.40
C THR A 11 4.23 33.05 4.81
N ARG A 12 5.49 32.70 5.05
CA ARG A 12 6.71 33.38 4.55
C ARG A 12 7.74 32.32 4.12
N LYS A 13 8.87 32.75 3.55
CA LYS A 13 9.94 31.86 3.02
C LYS A 13 10.45 30.80 4.03
N ARG A 14 10.38 31.07 5.34
CA ARG A 14 10.87 30.17 6.41
C ARG A 14 9.80 29.79 7.43
N VAL A 15 8.54 30.17 7.20
CA VAL A 15 7.43 29.94 8.15
C VAL A 15 6.21 29.52 7.35
N LEU A 16 5.75 28.29 7.52
CA LEU A 16 4.48 27.81 6.98
C LEU A 16 3.41 27.99 8.06
N THR A 17 2.32 28.70 7.74
CA THR A 17 1.18 28.84 8.65
C THR A 17 -0.04 28.20 8.00
N MET A 18 -0.71 27.33 8.74
CA MET A 18 -1.88 26.58 8.27
C MET A 18 -2.93 26.49 9.37
N GLU A 19 -4.15 26.14 9.01
CA GLU A 19 -5.22 25.86 9.97
C GLU A 19 -4.79 24.76 10.95
N TRP A 20 -5.16 24.94 12.22
CA TRP A 20 -4.90 23.93 13.23
C TRP A 20 -5.74 22.69 12.96
N MET A 21 -5.08 21.54 12.82
CA MET A 21 -5.75 20.27 12.63
C MET A 21 -5.87 19.52 13.95
N VAL A 22 -7.10 19.41 14.45
CA VAL A 22 -7.42 18.61 15.64
C VAL A 22 -7.40 17.12 15.27
N GLY A 23 -6.80 16.31 16.13
CA GLY A 23 -6.84 14.86 16.01
C GLY A 23 -5.77 14.16 16.83
N GLU A 24 -5.95 12.86 17.01
CA GLU A 24 -5.02 12.01 17.76
C GLU A 24 -3.87 11.56 16.85
N SER A 25 -2.63 11.55 17.34
CA SER A 25 -1.51 10.99 16.57
C SER A 25 -1.56 9.46 16.58
N PRO A 26 -1.14 8.77 15.50
CA PRO A 26 -1.04 7.31 15.50
C PRO A 26 -0.14 6.76 16.61
N ASN A 27 0.93 7.47 16.98
CA ASN A 27 1.80 7.07 18.08
C ASN A 27 1.09 7.13 19.43
N THR A 28 0.28 8.18 19.67
CA THR A 28 -0.57 8.28 20.86
C THR A 28 -1.59 7.14 20.91
N LEU A 29 -2.30 6.90 19.80
CA LEU A 29 -3.27 5.80 19.70
C LEU A 29 -2.62 4.43 19.91
N LEU A 30 -1.41 4.23 19.39
CA LEU A 30 -0.64 3.00 19.56
C LEU A 30 -0.24 2.78 21.03
N LEU A 31 0.25 3.81 21.70
CA LEU A 31 0.60 3.75 23.13
C LEU A 31 -0.63 3.44 23.99
N GLN A 32 -1.75 4.10 23.73
CA GLN A 32 -3.01 3.86 24.41
C GLN A 32 -3.56 2.45 24.14
N ALA A 33 -3.45 1.96 22.90
CA ALA A 33 -3.89 0.61 22.52
C ALA A 33 -3.05 -0.49 23.19
N ARG A 34 -1.76 -0.24 23.44
CA ARG A 34 -0.87 -1.19 24.14
C ARG A 34 -1.08 -1.14 25.66
N GLY A 35 -1.13 0.05 26.24
CA GLY A 35 -1.38 0.31 27.67
C GLY A 35 -0.40 -0.35 28.65
N PHE A 36 -0.40 0.12 29.90
CA PHE A 36 0.31 -0.52 31.01
C PHE A 36 -0.60 -1.54 31.73
N ALA A 37 0.01 -2.46 32.48
CA ALA A 37 -0.58 -3.71 32.99
C ALA A 37 -1.58 -3.58 34.16
N HIS A 38 -1.91 -2.38 34.64
CA HIS A 38 -2.85 -2.21 35.76
C HIS A 38 -4.26 -1.92 35.26
N GLU A 39 -5.18 -2.84 35.53
CA GLU A 39 -6.47 -2.97 34.85
C GLU A 39 -7.67 -2.56 35.73
N GLY A 40 -8.47 -1.62 35.21
CA GLY A 40 -9.87 -1.40 35.56
C GLY A 40 -10.72 -1.43 34.28
N GLU A 41 -12.03 -1.62 34.40
CA GLU A 41 -12.96 -1.81 33.27
C GLU A 41 -12.98 -0.62 32.30
N PHE A 42 -12.93 0.61 32.83
CA PHE A 42 -12.83 1.86 32.06
C PHE A 42 -11.58 1.89 31.16
N THR A 43 -10.45 1.41 31.68
CA THR A 43 -9.17 1.35 30.94
C THR A 43 -9.24 0.36 29.78
N ARG A 44 -10.02 -0.72 29.90
CA ARG A 44 -10.16 -1.73 28.83
C ARG A 44 -10.97 -1.23 27.64
N ILE A 45 -12.05 -0.49 27.89
CA ILE A 45 -12.87 0.12 26.83
C ILE A 45 -12.04 1.12 26.04
N HIS A 46 -11.29 1.99 26.73
CA HIS A 46 -10.45 3.00 26.09
C HIS A 46 -9.33 2.38 25.24
N LYS A 47 -8.70 1.29 25.70
CA LYS A 47 -7.71 0.51 24.92
C LYS A 47 -8.31 -0.03 23.62
N LEU A 48 -9.49 -0.64 23.70
CA LEU A 48 -10.18 -1.20 22.53
C LEU A 48 -10.58 -0.11 21.53
N GLU A 49 -11.07 1.03 22.01
CA GLU A 49 -11.42 2.17 21.17
C GLU A 49 -10.18 2.73 20.44
N SER A 50 -9.08 2.92 21.17
CA SER A 50 -7.81 3.42 20.59
C SER A 50 -7.29 2.48 19.52
N LYS A 51 -7.34 1.16 19.77
CA LYS A 51 -6.96 0.13 18.79
C LYS A 51 -7.86 0.20 17.54
N ARG A 52 -9.17 0.36 17.72
CA ARG A 52 -10.13 0.50 16.61
C ARG A 52 -9.83 1.75 15.78
N LYS A 53 -9.64 2.91 16.40
CA LYS A 53 -9.27 4.16 15.71
C LYS A 53 -7.97 4.02 14.93
N LEU A 54 -6.96 3.37 15.52
CA LEU A 54 -5.67 3.14 14.87
C LEU A 54 -5.82 2.23 13.63
N LEU A 55 -6.57 1.13 13.73
CA LEU A 55 -6.80 0.24 12.60
C LEU A 55 -7.61 0.91 11.48
N ASP A 56 -8.60 1.72 11.85
CA ASP A 56 -9.38 2.51 10.88
C ASP A 56 -8.51 3.58 10.19
N LEU A 57 -7.64 4.27 10.93
CA LEU A 57 -6.63 5.19 10.37
C LEU A 57 -5.72 4.48 9.37
N VAL A 58 -5.21 3.30 9.73
CA VAL A 58 -4.33 2.49 8.87
C VAL A 58 -5.08 2.08 7.60
N SER A 59 -6.31 1.62 7.72
CA SER A 59 -7.11 1.22 6.55
C SER A 59 -7.36 2.39 5.60
N LYS A 60 -7.73 3.56 6.16
CA LYS A 60 -7.93 4.80 5.38
C LYS A 60 -6.63 5.33 4.78
N GLY A 61 -5.51 5.19 5.49
CA GLY A 61 -4.18 5.53 5.00
C GLY A 61 -3.78 4.65 3.81
N ALA A 62 -3.98 3.34 3.91
CA ALA A 62 -3.73 2.41 2.81
C ALA A 62 -4.60 2.73 1.59
N GLU A 63 -5.91 2.98 1.77
CA GLU A 63 -6.80 3.40 0.69
C GLU A 63 -6.35 4.73 0.07
N ALA A 64 -6.05 5.75 0.88
CA ALA A 64 -5.57 7.04 0.40
C ALA A 64 -4.28 6.91 -0.40
N THR A 65 -3.33 6.09 0.05
CA THR A 65 -2.10 5.80 -0.69
C THR A 65 -2.37 5.08 -2.00
N LEU A 66 -3.31 4.14 -2.05
CA LEU A 66 -3.69 3.47 -3.30
C LEU A 66 -4.37 4.43 -4.29
N VAL A 67 -5.23 5.34 -3.82
CA VAL A 67 -5.80 6.43 -4.64
C VAL A 67 -4.70 7.33 -5.19
N GLN A 68 -3.78 7.76 -4.32
CA GLN A 68 -2.65 8.59 -4.71
C GLN A 68 -1.76 7.91 -5.76
N LEU A 69 -1.46 6.63 -5.54
CA LEU A 69 -0.57 5.83 -6.37
C LEU A 69 -1.21 5.46 -7.72
N LEU A 70 -2.47 5.02 -7.72
CA LEU A 70 -3.09 4.37 -8.87
C LEU A 70 -4.06 5.27 -9.62
N GLU A 71 -4.55 6.35 -9.01
CA GLU A 71 -5.57 7.23 -9.60
C GLU A 71 -5.04 8.61 -9.92
N THR A 72 -4.51 9.31 -8.91
CA THR A 72 -4.02 10.69 -9.11
C THR A 72 -2.61 10.74 -9.68
N GLY A 73 -1.79 9.71 -9.39
CA GLY A 73 -0.38 9.70 -9.69
C GLY A 73 0.46 10.62 -8.83
N LEU A 74 -0.12 11.28 -7.83
CA LEU A 74 0.54 12.20 -6.92
C LEU A 74 0.56 11.55 -5.53
N LEU A 75 1.74 11.08 -5.13
CA LEU A 75 1.95 10.35 -3.89
C LEU A 75 2.59 11.24 -2.82
N HIS A 76 2.02 11.20 -1.62
CA HIS A 76 2.67 11.60 -0.39
C HIS A 76 3.70 10.54 0.00
N ALA A 77 4.98 10.81 -0.25
CA ALA A 77 6.06 9.84 -0.13
C ALA A 77 6.55 9.58 1.29
N ASP A 78 6.06 10.34 2.28
CA ASP A 78 6.50 10.21 3.67
C ASP A 78 5.35 10.31 4.71
N PRO A 79 4.36 9.39 4.69
CA PRO A 79 3.25 9.39 5.63
C PRO A 79 3.71 8.89 7.02
N HIS A 80 4.75 9.52 7.57
CA HIS A 80 5.26 9.21 8.89
C HIS A 80 4.16 9.45 9.94
N PRO A 81 4.06 8.62 11.00
CA PRO A 81 3.03 8.79 12.04
C PRO A 81 2.89 10.21 12.58
N GLU A 82 4.00 10.94 12.71
CA GLU A 82 4.04 12.33 13.19
C GLU A 82 3.28 13.31 12.28
N ASN A 83 3.20 13.02 10.99
CA ASN A 83 2.53 13.84 9.97
C ASN A 83 1.06 13.44 9.76
N LEU A 84 0.57 12.45 10.52
CA LEU A 84 -0.79 11.93 10.41
C LEU A 84 -1.62 12.27 11.64
N ARG A 85 -2.90 12.54 11.44
CA ARG A 85 -3.87 12.74 12.52
C ARG A 85 -5.13 11.91 12.27
N TYR A 86 -5.67 11.33 13.33
CA TYR A 86 -7.01 10.78 13.34
C TYR A 86 -7.96 11.87 13.84
N THR A 87 -8.72 12.45 12.92
CA THR A 87 -9.62 13.58 13.22
C THR A 87 -10.89 13.12 13.96
N PRO A 88 -11.56 13.99 14.73
CA PRO A 88 -12.82 13.67 15.41
C PRO A 88 -13.92 13.17 14.46
N GLU A 89 -13.90 13.61 13.21
CA GLU A 89 -14.83 13.19 12.15
C GLU A 89 -14.49 11.78 11.59
N GLY A 90 -13.47 11.11 12.14
CA GLY A 90 -13.01 9.81 11.68
C GLY A 90 -12.26 9.86 10.35
N CYS A 91 -11.73 11.01 9.95
CA CYS A 91 -10.88 11.12 8.76
C CYS A 91 -9.39 11.02 9.09
N ILE A 92 -8.60 10.54 8.13
CA ILE A 92 -7.14 10.70 8.15
C ILE A 92 -6.78 12.13 7.72
N GLY A 93 -6.03 12.82 8.57
CA GLY A 93 -5.48 14.14 8.35
C GLY A 93 -3.99 14.09 8.02
N PHE A 94 -3.55 14.84 7.00
CA PHE A 94 -2.14 14.97 6.60
C PHE A 94 -1.64 16.38 6.93
N LEU A 95 -0.52 16.48 7.63
CA LEU A 95 0.06 17.75 8.08
C LEU A 95 1.21 18.24 7.20
N ASP A 96 2.02 17.32 6.71
CA ASP A 96 3.19 17.60 5.89
C ASP A 96 2.90 17.23 4.44
N PHE A 97 3.53 17.94 3.51
CA PHE A 97 3.53 17.67 2.08
C PHE A 97 4.90 17.96 1.46
N GLY A 98 5.96 18.03 2.27
CA GLY A 98 7.32 18.34 1.83
C GLY A 98 7.92 17.29 0.90
N LEU A 99 7.41 16.05 0.95
CA LEU A 99 7.83 14.94 0.09
C LEU A 99 6.65 14.45 -0.76
N LEU A 100 6.42 15.16 -1.85
CA LEU A 100 5.49 14.73 -2.91
C LEU A 100 6.22 14.13 -4.10
N CYS A 101 5.58 13.15 -4.71
CA CYS A 101 6.13 12.40 -5.82
C CYS A 101 5.07 12.26 -6.93
N ARG A 102 5.46 12.49 -8.19
CA ARG A 102 4.57 12.31 -9.34
C ARG A 102 5.01 11.15 -10.22
N MET A 103 4.11 10.21 -10.46
CA MET A 103 4.34 9.06 -11.34
C MET A 103 3.74 9.28 -12.72
N LYS A 104 4.44 8.81 -13.76
CA LYS A 104 3.89 8.76 -15.12
C LYS A 104 2.73 7.76 -15.17
N LYS A 105 1.78 8.02 -16.06
CA LYS A 105 0.57 7.18 -16.20
C LYS A 105 0.89 5.73 -16.59
N GLU A 106 1.91 5.53 -17.43
CA GLU A 106 2.41 4.20 -17.81
C GLU A 106 2.91 3.40 -16.61
N HIS A 107 3.66 4.07 -15.72
CA HIS A 107 4.17 3.46 -14.48
C HIS A 107 3.06 3.16 -13.47
N GLN A 108 2.00 3.96 -13.42
CA GLN A 108 0.82 3.68 -12.59
C GLN A 108 0.10 2.41 -13.05
N ILE A 109 -0.05 2.24 -14.37
CA ILE A 109 -0.66 1.04 -14.96
C ILE A 109 0.19 -0.19 -14.66
N ALA A 110 1.51 -0.10 -14.86
CA ALA A 110 2.42 -1.19 -14.56
C ALA A 110 2.46 -1.53 -13.05
N MET A 111 2.34 -0.54 -12.18
CA MET A 111 2.21 -0.75 -10.73
C MET A 111 0.90 -1.47 -10.38
N LEU A 112 -0.21 -1.07 -10.98
CA LEU A 112 -1.50 -1.76 -10.81
C LEU A 112 -1.40 -3.24 -11.26
N ALA A 113 -0.78 -3.47 -12.42
CA ALA A 113 -0.50 -4.83 -12.91
C ALA A 113 0.40 -5.62 -11.96
N SER A 114 1.44 -4.99 -11.38
CA SER A 114 2.36 -5.63 -10.44
C SER A 114 1.64 -6.13 -9.19
N ILE A 115 0.74 -5.32 -8.61
CA ILE A 115 -0.06 -5.72 -7.45
C ILE A 115 -0.88 -6.97 -7.79
N ILE A 116 -1.51 -6.99 -8.97
CA ILE A 116 -2.28 -8.14 -9.45
C ILE A 116 -1.40 -9.37 -9.70
N HIS A 117 -0.24 -9.22 -10.31
CA HIS A 117 0.66 -10.35 -10.59
C HIS A 117 1.28 -10.91 -9.32
N ILE A 118 1.62 -10.08 -8.33
CA ILE A 118 2.00 -10.54 -6.98
C ILE A 118 0.85 -11.33 -6.35
N VAL A 119 -0.37 -10.77 -6.40
CA VAL A 119 -1.56 -11.44 -5.86
C VAL A 119 -1.86 -12.75 -6.57
N ASN A 120 -1.49 -12.89 -7.84
CA ASN A 120 -1.70 -14.12 -8.61
C ASN A 120 -0.52 -15.09 -8.53
N GLY A 121 0.60 -14.73 -7.89
CA GLY A 121 1.84 -15.50 -7.94
C GLY A 121 2.43 -15.60 -9.35
N ASP A 122 2.12 -14.64 -10.23
CA ASP A 122 2.66 -14.58 -11.59
C ASP A 122 3.98 -13.79 -11.61
N TRP A 123 5.03 -14.45 -11.13
CA TRP A 123 6.36 -13.86 -11.03
C TRP A 123 6.97 -13.48 -12.39
N GLY A 124 6.61 -14.20 -13.46
CA GLY A 124 7.06 -13.88 -14.81
C GLY A 124 6.46 -12.56 -15.27
N ALA A 125 5.14 -12.40 -15.12
CA ALA A 125 4.46 -11.15 -15.45
C ALA A 125 4.94 -9.97 -14.58
N LEU A 126 5.20 -10.21 -13.29
CA LEU A 126 5.79 -9.20 -12.40
C LEU A 126 7.13 -8.65 -12.93
N VAL A 127 8.02 -9.50 -13.45
CA VAL A 127 9.31 -9.06 -14.01
C VAL A 127 9.11 -8.15 -15.24
N TYR A 128 8.10 -8.42 -16.06
CA TYR A 128 7.74 -7.54 -17.18
C TYR A 128 7.17 -6.20 -16.71
N ASP A 129 6.37 -6.18 -15.65
CA ASP A 129 5.87 -4.92 -15.08
C ASP A 129 7.02 -4.08 -14.50
N LEU A 130 7.93 -4.70 -13.74
CA LEU A 130 9.13 -4.04 -13.23
C LEU A 130 10.00 -3.48 -14.37
N THR A 131 10.06 -4.16 -15.51
CA THR A 131 10.73 -3.66 -16.71
C THR A 131 10.01 -2.46 -17.32
N SER A 132 8.68 -2.52 -17.43
CA SER A 132 7.83 -1.41 -17.91
C SER A 132 7.89 -0.17 -16.99
N MET A 133 8.37 -0.38 -15.78
CA MET A 133 8.58 0.60 -14.74
C MET A 133 10.01 1.17 -14.72
N ASP A 134 10.84 0.85 -15.71
CA ASP A 134 12.25 1.27 -15.79
C ASP A 134 13.10 0.82 -14.58
N VAL A 135 12.63 -0.15 -13.78
CA VAL A 135 13.34 -0.69 -12.61
C VAL A 135 14.41 -1.67 -13.05
N VAL A 136 14.07 -2.53 -14.03
CA VAL A 136 14.98 -3.55 -14.55
C VAL A 136 15.92 -2.91 -15.56
N ARG A 137 17.23 -3.16 -15.41
CA ARG A 137 18.24 -2.64 -16.34
C ARG A 137 18.10 -3.30 -17.71
N PRO A 138 18.27 -2.54 -18.82
CA PRO A 138 18.36 -3.14 -20.15
C PRO A 138 19.47 -4.19 -20.22
N GLY A 139 19.17 -5.35 -20.82
CA GLY A 139 20.10 -6.47 -20.93
C GLY A 139 20.12 -7.43 -19.73
N THR A 140 19.37 -7.16 -18.66
CA THR A 140 19.20 -8.13 -17.56
C THR A 140 18.50 -9.40 -18.06
N ASN A 141 19.02 -10.58 -17.68
CA ASN A 141 18.41 -11.86 -18.01
C ASN A 141 17.11 -12.06 -17.20
N LEU A 142 15.97 -11.74 -17.82
CA LEU A 142 14.65 -11.80 -17.19
C LEU A 142 14.26 -13.23 -16.75
N ARG A 143 14.76 -14.27 -17.42
CA ARG A 143 14.49 -15.67 -17.03
C ARG A 143 15.15 -16.01 -15.71
N SER A 144 16.39 -15.57 -15.51
CA SER A 144 17.11 -15.75 -14.24
C SER A 144 16.43 -14.99 -13.11
N VAL A 145 16.03 -13.74 -13.35
CA VAL A 145 15.27 -12.94 -12.38
C VAL A 145 13.96 -13.62 -11.99
N THR A 146 13.22 -14.14 -12.99
CA THR A 146 11.96 -14.86 -12.75
C THR A 146 12.18 -16.10 -11.90
N LYS A 147 13.24 -16.87 -12.19
CA LYS A 147 13.59 -18.06 -11.41
C LYS A 147 13.89 -17.69 -9.95
N ASP A 148 14.67 -16.64 -9.71
CA ASP A 148 14.96 -16.17 -8.36
C ASP A 148 13.70 -15.73 -7.60
N PHE A 149 12.73 -15.09 -8.26
CA PHE A 149 11.44 -14.77 -7.63
C PHE A 149 10.64 -16.02 -7.27
N VAL A 150 10.59 -17.00 -8.16
CA VAL A 150 9.93 -18.30 -7.91
C VAL A 150 10.61 -19.01 -6.73
N ASP A 151 11.94 -19.07 -6.71
CA ASP A 151 12.69 -19.73 -5.64
C ASP A 151 12.54 -19.00 -4.30
N ALA A 152 12.43 -17.66 -4.31
CA ALA A 152 12.38 -16.85 -3.10
C ALA A 152 10.98 -16.72 -2.47
N LEU A 153 9.92 -16.73 -3.29
CA LEU A 153 8.54 -16.50 -2.85
C LEU A 153 7.62 -17.71 -3.04
N GLY A 154 8.05 -18.71 -3.82
CA GLY A 154 7.34 -19.96 -4.03
C GLY A 154 5.95 -19.79 -4.64
N GLU A 155 5.10 -20.77 -4.38
CA GLU A 155 3.66 -20.65 -4.63
C GLU A 155 3.02 -19.83 -3.52
N VAL A 156 2.20 -18.86 -3.91
CA VAL A 156 1.45 -18.02 -2.97
C VAL A 156 0.28 -18.82 -2.41
N ASN A 157 0.20 -18.98 -1.09
CA ASN A 157 -0.95 -19.56 -0.43
C ASN A 157 -2.13 -18.58 -0.44
N TYR A 158 -3.35 -19.12 -0.49
CA TYR A 158 -4.57 -18.32 -0.53
C TYR A 158 -5.53 -18.71 0.60
N ILE A 159 -6.04 -17.69 1.29
CA ILE A 159 -7.15 -17.82 2.23
C ILE A 159 -8.29 -17.00 1.65
N ASP A 160 -9.44 -17.62 1.40
CA ASP A 160 -10.61 -16.96 0.81
C ASP A 160 -10.32 -16.27 -0.53
N GLY A 161 -9.43 -16.85 -1.35
CA GLY A 161 -9.04 -16.29 -2.66
C GLY A 161 -8.10 -15.09 -2.58
N ILE A 162 -7.69 -14.67 -1.38
CA ILE A 162 -6.75 -13.58 -1.14
C ILE A 162 -5.38 -14.17 -0.75
N PRO A 163 -4.26 -13.61 -1.25
CA PRO A 163 -2.92 -14.02 -0.86
C PRO A 163 -2.70 -13.94 0.64
N ASP A 164 -2.27 -15.05 1.23
CA ASP A 164 -1.78 -15.11 2.61
C ASP A 164 -0.28 -14.84 2.64
N ILE A 165 0.10 -13.60 2.30
CA ILE A 165 1.50 -13.17 2.25
C ILE A 165 1.67 -11.78 2.83
N LYS A 166 2.73 -11.59 3.60
CA LYS A 166 3.10 -10.28 4.18
C LYS A 166 3.73 -9.40 3.10
N PHE A 167 3.32 -8.13 3.02
CA PHE A 167 3.85 -7.17 2.05
C PHE A 167 5.34 -6.93 2.26
N SER A 168 5.77 -6.76 3.52
CA SER A 168 7.16 -6.67 3.96
C SER A 168 8.05 -7.82 3.47
N LEU A 169 7.53 -9.04 3.45
CA LEU A 169 8.26 -10.21 2.92
C LEU A 169 8.47 -10.08 1.41
N VAL A 170 7.40 -9.79 0.65
CA VAL A 170 7.46 -9.59 -0.80
C VAL A 170 8.41 -8.45 -1.14
N LEU A 171 8.27 -7.32 -0.46
CA LEU A 171 9.11 -6.14 -0.64
C LEU A 171 10.58 -6.45 -0.35
N GLY A 172 10.87 -7.16 0.75
CA GLY A 172 12.22 -7.60 1.09
C GLY A 172 12.85 -8.48 0.01
N LYS A 173 12.06 -9.40 -0.56
CA LYS A 173 12.54 -10.24 -1.68
C LYS A 173 12.78 -9.45 -2.96
N ILE A 174 11.85 -8.56 -3.34
CA ILE A 174 12.04 -7.65 -4.49
C ILE A 174 13.32 -6.84 -4.32
N LEU A 175 13.57 -6.26 -3.13
CA LEU A 175 14.78 -5.48 -2.85
C LEU A 175 16.05 -6.35 -2.91
N SER A 176 16.02 -7.57 -2.37
CA SER A 176 17.17 -8.47 -2.43
C SER A 176 17.54 -8.86 -3.87
N ILE A 177 16.54 -9.14 -4.71
CA ILE A 177 16.72 -9.45 -6.13
C ILE A 177 17.18 -8.20 -6.90
N ALA A 178 16.60 -7.03 -6.58
CA ALA A 178 17.01 -5.77 -7.17
C ALA A 178 18.50 -5.47 -6.91
N LEU A 179 19.00 -5.75 -5.69
CA LEU A 179 20.43 -5.63 -5.37
C LEU A 179 21.26 -6.66 -6.14
N LYS A 180 20.85 -7.93 -6.17
CA LYS A 180 21.56 -9.01 -6.88
C LYS A 180 21.76 -8.71 -8.37
N TYR A 181 20.73 -8.18 -9.04
CA TYR A 181 20.74 -7.89 -10.48
C TYR A 181 21.05 -6.43 -10.81
N GLN A 182 21.44 -5.62 -9.81
CA GLN A 182 21.77 -4.20 -9.98
C GLN A 182 20.67 -3.43 -10.71
N PHE A 183 19.43 -3.61 -10.29
CA PHE A 183 18.29 -2.85 -10.79
C PHE A 183 18.54 -1.36 -10.59
N ARG A 184 18.11 -0.58 -11.57
CA ARG A 184 18.17 0.87 -11.48
C ARG A 184 16.82 1.33 -10.99
N MET A 185 16.65 1.52 -9.68
CA MET A 185 15.40 2.02 -9.13
C MET A 185 15.26 3.52 -9.41
N PRO A 186 14.26 3.97 -10.20
CA PRO A 186 13.97 5.41 -10.27
C PRO A 186 13.70 6.01 -8.88
N PRO A 187 14.10 7.27 -8.62
CA PRO A 187 13.91 7.90 -7.32
C PRO A 187 12.47 7.87 -6.79
N TYR A 188 11.47 7.94 -7.67
CA TYR A 188 10.09 7.88 -7.25
C TYR A 188 9.67 6.50 -6.70
N TYR A 189 10.28 5.39 -7.11
CA TYR A 189 9.97 4.09 -6.52
C TYR A 189 10.45 3.98 -5.10
N THR A 190 11.63 4.50 -4.79
CA THR A 190 12.13 4.46 -3.41
C THR A 190 11.22 5.26 -2.48
N LEU A 191 10.65 6.36 -2.99
CA LEU A 191 9.60 7.14 -2.33
C LEU A 191 8.28 6.35 -2.15
N VAL A 192 7.82 5.65 -3.19
CA VAL A 192 6.62 4.79 -3.10
C VAL A 192 6.81 3.67 -2.08
N LEU A 193 7.94 2.96 -2.16
CA LEU A 193 8.26 1.86 -1.26
C LEU A 193 8.39 2.33 0.18
N ARG A 194 9.01 3.50 0.42
CA ARG A 194 9.07 4.12 1.74
C ARG A 194 7.68 4.41 2.28
N SER A 195 6.81 5.04 1.49
CA SER A 195 5.43 5.35 1.89
C SER A 195 4.64 4.10 2.28
N LEU A 196 4.73 3.03 1.47
CA LEU A 196 4.03 1.77 1.74
C LEU A 196 4.59 1.05 2.97
N ALA A 197 5.92 1.04 3.13
CA ALA A 197 6.58 0.44 4.28
C ALA A 197 6.24 1.16 5.60
N SER A 198 6.17 2.49 5.59
CA SER A 198 5.77 3.28 6.77
C SER A 198 4.34 2.93 7.21
N LEU A 199 3.40 2.84 6.26
CA LEU A 199 2.02 2.46 6.55
C LEU A 199 1.88 1.00 7.00
N GLU A 200 2.60 0.05 6.38
CA GLU A 200 2.62 -1.34 6.84
C GLU A 200 3.21 -1.45 8.24
N GLY A 201 4.29 -0.73 8.55
CA GLY A 201 4.90 -0.71 9.87
C GLY A 201 3.90 -0.27 10.94
N LEU A 202 3.12 0.78 10.67
CA LEU A 202 2.06 1.24 11.56
C LEU A 202 0.94 0.18 11.70
N ALA A 203 0.54 -0.45 10.59
CA ALA A 203 -0.48 -1.48 10.56
C ALA A 203 -0.12 -2.70 11.42
N VAL A 204 1.10 -3.22 11.23
CA VAL A 204 1.63 -4.37 11.97
C VAL A 204 1.87 -4.02 13.44
N ALA A 205 2.25 -2.78 13.74
CA ALA A 205 2.39 -2.31 15.11
C ALA A 205 1.04 -2.28 15.86
N ALA A 206 -0.06 -2.01 15.15
CA ALA A 206 -1.42 -1.99 15.67
C ALA A 206 -2.03 -3.40 15.79
N ASP A 207 -1.81 -4.25 14.79
CA ASP A 207 -2.24 -5.65 14.75
C ASP A 207 -1.23 -6.52 13.98
N GLN A 208 -0.56 -7.44 14.69
CA GLN A 208 0.41 -8.35 14.09
C GLN A 208 -0.19 -9.30 13.03
N LYS A 209 -1.52 -9.47 13.03
CA LYS A 209 -2.25 -10.27 12.04
C LYS A 209 -2.71 -9.44 10.84
N PHE A 210 -2.42 -8.14 10.79
CA PHE A 210 -2.81 -7.29 9.68
C PHE A 210 -2.16 -7.76 8.36
N GLN A 211 -2.96 -7.84 7.31
CA GLN A 211 -2.52 -8.26 5.98
C GLN A 211 -2.74 -7.13 4.98
N THR A 212 -1.65 -6.46 4.57
CA THR A 212 -1.70 -5.29 3.68
C THR A 212 -2.31 -5.60 2.32
N PHE A 213 -1.96 -6.73 1.69
CA PHE A 213 -2.58 -7.13 0.43
C PHE A 213 -4.08 -7.36 0.56
N ARG A 214 -4.53 -7.96 1.66
CA ARG A 214 -5.95 -8.18 1.94
C ARG A 214 -6.71 -6.86 2.11
N ALA A 215 -6.11 -5.87 2.77
CA ALA A 215 -6.68 -4.54 2.90
C ALA A 215 -6.72 -3.77 1.57
N ALA A 216 -5.71 -3.95 0.72
CA ALA A 216 -5.61 -3.27 -0.57
C ALA A 216 -6.50 -3.88 -1.67
N TYR A 217 -6.75 -5.19 -1.59
CA TYR A 217 -7.40 -5.95 -2.67
C TYR A 217 -8.79 -5.42 -3.06
N PRO A 218 -9.71 -5.08 -2.13
CA PRO A 218 -11.03 -4.52 -2.49
C PRO A 218 -10.93 -3.23 -3.30
N TYR A 219 -10.01 -2.33 -2.93
CA TYR A 219 -9.79 -1.09 -3.68
C TYR A 219 -9.29 -1.39 -5.09
N VAL A 220 -8.32 -2.29 -5.24
CA VAL A 220 -7.75 -2.68 -6.53
C VAL A 220 -8.80 -3.30 -7.45
N VAL A 221 -9.61 -4.23 -6.93
CA VAL A 221 -10.71 -4.85 -7.70
C VAL A 221 -11.75 -3.82 -8.10
N LYS A 222 -12.18 -2.96 -7.16
CA LYS A 222 -13.11 -1.87 -7.44
C LYS A 222 -12.58 -0.97 -8.56
N LYS A 223 -11.32 -0.57 -8.48
CA LYS A 223 -10.66 0.25 -9.51
C LYS A 223 -10.69 -0.44 -10.88
N LEU A 224 -10.35 -1.71 -10.95
CA LEU A 224 -10.37 -2.48 -12.21
C LEU A 224 -11.77 -2.62 -12.82
N LEU A 225 -12.80 -2.65 -11.98
CA LEU A 225 -14.20 -2.71 -12.42
C LEU A 225 -14.72 -1.38 -12.95
N TYR A 226 -14.35 -0.25 -12.34
CA TYR A 226 -14.80 1.08 -12.77
C TYR A 226 -13.93 1.69 -13.88
N ASP A 227 -12.65 1.33 -13.96
CA ASP A 227 -11.73 1.85 -14.97
C ASP A 227 -11.95 1.14 -16.33
N ASN A 228 -12.63 1.83 -17.24
CA ASN A 228 -12.92 1.34 -18.59
C ASN A 228 -11.74 1.49 -19.57
N SER A 229 -10.54 1.85 -19.14
CA SER A 229 -9.39 1.94 -20.03
C SER A 229 -9.03 0.57 -20.62
N LYS A 230 -8.41 0.57 -21.83
CA LYS A 230 -7.93 -0.67 -22.46
C LYS A 230 -6.93 -1.41 -21.56
N ALA A 231 -6.13 -0.67 -20.80
CA ALA A 231 -5.14 -1.22 -19.88
C ALA A 231 -5.80 -1.91 -18.68
N ALA A 232 -6.71 -1.22 -17.98
CA ALA A 232 -7.45 -1.79 -16.85
C ALA A 232 -8.27 -3.02 -17.27
N ARG A 233 -8.91 -2.97 -18.45
CA ARG A 233 -9.60 -4.15 -19.01
C ARG A 233 -8.65 -5.33 -19.22
N ARG A 234 -7.46 -5.12 -19.80
CA ARG A 234 -6.47 -6.20 -19.97
C ARG A 234 -6.04 -6.82 -18.64
N ILE A 235 -5.83 -6.00 -17.61
CA ILE A 235 -5.50 -6.47 -16.26
C ILE A 235 -6.71 -7.23 -15.67
N LEU A 236 -7.93 -6.71 -15.81
CA LEU A 236 -9.14 -7.41 -15.36
C LEU A 236 -9.31 -8.77 -16.07
N TYR A 237 -9.05 -8.84 -17.38
CA TYR A 237 -9.05 -10.12 -18.11
C TYR A 237 -8.00 -11.08 -17.55
N SER A 238 -6.79 -10.62 -17.20
CA SER A 238 -5.78 -11.49 -16.60
C SER A 238 -6.19 -11.98 -15.21
N VAL A 239 -6.90 -11.17 -14.41
CA VAL A 239 -7.46 -11.58 -13.11
C VAL A 239 -8.54 -12.65 -13.29
N VAL A 240 -9.51 -12.41 -14.19
CA VAL A 240 -10.69 -13.29 -14.36
C VAL A 240 -10.33 -14.60 -15.06
N PHE A 241 -9.46 -14.55 -16.06
CA PHE A 241 -9.18 -15.68 -16.96
C PHE A 241 -7.82 -16.34 -16.73
N ASN A 242 -7.11 -16.06 -15.63
CA ASN A 242 -5.83 -16.71 -15.36
C ASN A 242 -5.98 -18.25 -15.36
N ASN A 243 -5.34 -18.90 -16.34
CA ASN A 243 -5.41 -20.34 -16.55
C ASN A 243 -4.65 -21.14 -15.47
N ARG A 244 -3.72 -20.53 -14.73
CA ARG A 244 -3.03 -21.21 -13.61
C ARG A 244 -3.93 -21.51 -12.41
N ARG A 245 -5.08 -20.81 -12.29
CA ARG A 245 -6.08 -21.02 -11.23
C ARG A 245 -7.20 -22.01 -11.61
N LYS A 246 -7.10 -22.73 -12.73
CA LYS A 246 -8.13 -23.71 -13.14
C LYS A 246 -8.21 -24.96 -12.26
N SER A 247 -7.23 -25.23 -11.39
CA SER A 247 -7.19 -26.46 -10.58
C SER A 247 -8.01 -26.41 -9.28
N ASN A 248 -8.39 -25.24 -8.74
CA ASN A 248 -9.17 -25.14 -7.51
C ASN A 248 -10.55 -24.50 -7.76
N GLY A 249 -11.59 -25.33 -7.83
CA GLY A 249 -12.96 -25.02 -8.26
C GLY A 249 -13.80 -24.10 -7.36
N ARG A 250 -13.27 -22.98 -6.88
CA ARG A 250 -14.02 -21.94 -6.13
C ARG A 250 -13.90 -20.59 -6.82
N ARG A 251 -14.45 -20.48 -8.04
CA ARG A 251 -14.26 -19.29 -8.91
C ARG A 251 -15.22 -18.12 -8.71
N TYR A 252 -16.36 -18.30 -8.03
CA TYR A 252 -17.47 -17.35 -8.23
C TYR A 252 -17.93 -16.57 -6.99
N CYS A 253 -17.36 -16.78 -5.81
CA CYS A 253 -17.92 -16.19 -4.59
C CYS A 253 -17.54 -14.74 -4.28
N TYR A 254 -16.59 -14.12 -5.01
CA TYR A 254 -16.00 -12.83 -4.58
C TYR A 254 -16.25 -11.65 -5.52
N PHE A 255 -16.80 -11.85 -6.71
CA PHE A 255 -17.25 -10.72 -7.56
C PHE A 255 -18.64 -10.22 -7.16
N TRP A 256 -19.35 -10.94 -6.28
CA TRP A 256 -20.76 -10.71 -5.92
C TRP A 256 -21.03 -10.84 -4.41
N LYS A 257 -20.20 -10.21 -3.57
CA LYS A 257 -20.52 -9.96 -2.16
C LYS A 257 -20.07 -8.58 -1.75
#